data_AF-A0A6A4W7Z6-F1
#
_entry.id   AF-A0A6A4W7Z6-F1
#
_cell.length_a   1.000
_cell.length_b   1.000
_cell.length_c   1.000
_cell.angle_alpha   90.00
_cell.angle_beta   90.00
_cell.angle_gamma   90.00
#
_symmetry.space_group_name_H-M   'P 1'
#
loop_
_entity.id
_entity.type
_entity.pdbx_description
1 polymer ?
#
loop_
_entity_poly.entity_id
_entity_poly.type
_entity_poly.pdbx_seq_one_letter_code
_entity_poly.pdbx_strand_id
1 'polypeptide(L)'
;MCASAAAYTGGLLGRTWIYLESQYADLSTGHVRQPYAEMGRRTYGSWMGRVILTLMNITLFGTSVVLLLVSAELIQQLAAGALDTCIWVLVLTMVLTPVTWLGSPQHLRAPAMFALVSVVAGAVLMVVQMVTFPPEERPHVPLSPPSLSTFCLGLSTIMFSFTGVSTFPTIQLDMAERARFSRAAVGGFAGLCMVYVPVAATGYMVYGDTVNINLIQNFTPGPLLIVIQVLLTVHFLGAFVMLINPVCQNLEGALHVSGTSGLTRQRVLLRSGLMLMALFMAETVPSFGKIMHLIGGTFTLMLTFILPSLLYIRLRGEYRGTSKHGYKRYLVKRFYLSSLCLLCVALSSVVVYYSVDEIVAPGTFQTPCYLRWWLGPGAGDLDGLNSTTTVTDVLNVTVPSDM
;
A
#
# COMPACT_ATOMS: atom_id res chain seq x y z
N MET A 1 -2.23 4.71 -18.30
CA MET A 1 -3.60 5.21 -18.01
C MET A 1 -3.82 5.50 -16.52
N CYS A 2 -3.50 4.56 -15.63
CA CYS A 2 -3.67 4.72 -14.18
C CYS A 2 -2.91 5.94 -13.62
N ALA A 3 -1.62 6.08 -13.96
CA ALA A 3 -0.80 7.23 -13.57
C ALA A 3 -1.40 8.58 -14.00
N SER A 4 -1.88 8.69 -15.24
CA SER A 4 -2.49 9.92 -15.75
C SER A 4 -3.81 10.24 -15.04
N ALA A 5 -4.61 9.22 -14.74
CA ALA A 5 -5.85 9.40 -14.01
C ALA A 5 -5.58 9.84 -12.56
N ALA A 6 -4.60 9.22 -11.88
CA ALA A 6 -4.18 9.59 -10.53
C ALA A 6 -3.56 11.00 -10.48
N ALA A 7 -2.77 11.38 -11.48
CA ALA A 7 -2.24 12.74 -11.62
C ALA A 7 -3.37 13.76 -11.80
N TYR A 8 -4.38 13.42 -12.61
CA TYR A 8 -5.53 14.28 -12.83
C TYR A 8 -6.37 14.48 -11.55
N THR A 9 -6.71 13.40 -10.85
CA THR A 9 -7.51 13.47 -9.61
C THR A 9 -6.72 14.10 -8.46
N GLY A 10 -5.42 13.85 -8.37
CA GLY A 10 -4.53 14.58 -7.47
C GLY A 10 -4.49 16.08 -7.78
N GLY A 11 -4.48 16.45 -9.05
CA GLY A 11 -4.62 17.85 -9.49
C GLY A 11 -5.98 18.47 -9.12
N LEU A 12 -7.08 17.69 -9.19
CA LEU A 12 -8.38 18.14 -8.69
C LEU A 12 -8.33 18.39 -7.18
N LEU A 13 -7.73 17.46 -6.43
CA LEU A 13 -7.61 17.56 -4.98
C LEU A 13 -6.82 18.81 -4.57
N GLY A 14 -5.72 19.11 -5.25
CA GLY A 14 -4.95 20.30 -4.94
C GLY A 14 -5.63 21.62 -5.31
N ARG A 15 -6.49 21.62 -6.34
CA ARG A 15 -7.36 22.78 -6.65
C ARG A 15 -8.47 22.96 -5.63
N THR A 16 -9.05 21.85 -5.16
CA THR A 16 -10.04 21.83 -4.07
C THR A 16 -9.44 22.44 -2.80
N TRP A 17 -8.19 22.12 -2.48
CA TRP A 17 -7.49 22.70 -1.33
C TRP A 17 -7.28 24.21 -1.46
N ILE A 18 -6.68 24.68 -2.57
CA ILE A 18 -6.44 26.12 -2.81
C ILE A 18 -7.76 26.91 -2.75
N TYR A 19 -8.84 26.32 -3.27
CA TYR A 19 -10.16 26.94 -3.19
C TYR A 19 -10.60 27.13 -1.74
N LEU A 20 -10.56 26.07 -0.92
CA LEU A 20 -10.97 26.14 0.49
C LEU A 20 -10.10 27.13 1.28
N GLU A 21 -8.79 27.15 1.03
CA GLU A 21 -7.88 28.12 1.62
C GLU A 21 -8.27 29.56 1.29
N SER A 22 -8.75 29.84 0.08
CA SER A 22 -9.21 31.18 -0.29
C SER A 22 -10.52 31.61 0.41
N GLN A 23 -11.33 30.65 0.88
CA GLN A 23 -12.64 30.92 1.48
C GLN A 23 -12.59 30.99 3.02
N TYR A 24 -11.62 30.31 3.64
CA TYR A 24 -11.57 30.11 5.08
C TYR A 24 -10.24 30.61 5.65
N ALA A 25 -10.27 31.74 6.36
CA ALA A 25 -9.08 32.40 6.91
C ALA A 25 -8.31 31.54 7.94
N ASP A 26 -8.99 30.61 8.60
CA ASP A 26 -8.38 29.67 9.54
C ASP A 26 -7.54 28.59 8.84
N LEU A 27 -7.88 28.24 7.59
CA LEU A 27 -7.10 27.28 6.79
C LEU A 27 -5.84 27.92 6.16
N SER A 28 -5.87 29.23 5.90
CA SER A 28 -4.72 29.95 5.33
C SER A 28 -3.66 30.30 6.38
N THR A 29 -4.07 30.52 7.63
CA THR A 29 -3.20 30.91 8.74
C THR A 29 -2.83 29.75 9.67
N GLY A 30 -3.64 28.69 9.71
CA GLY A 30 -3.45 27.54 10.59
C GLY A 30 -2.58 26.42 10.00
N HIS A 31 -1.83 25.72 10.88
CA HIS A 31 -1.16 24.48 10.51
C HIS A 31 -2.17 23.33 10.47
N VAL A 32 -2.63 22.95 9.28
CA VAL A 32 -3.58 21.84 9.11
C VAL A 32 -2.83 20.53 8.91
N ARG A 33 -2.80 19.69 9.95
CA ARG A 33 -2.11 18.39 9.92
C ARG A 33 -2.72 17.39 8.93
N GLN A 34 -4.04 17.44 8.73
CA GLN A 34 -4.79 16.49 7.91
C GLN A 34 -5.65 17.21 6.86
N PRO A 35 -5.02 17.82 5.85
CA PRO A 35 -5.73 18.61 4.85
C PRO A 35 -6.81 17.82 4.11
N TYR A 36 -6.56 16.55 3.78
CA TYR A 36 -7.54 15.76 3.03
C TYR A 36 -8.83 15.48 3.82
N ALA A 37 -8.70 15.08 5.09
CA ALA A 37 -9.86 14.91 5.97
C ALA A 37 -10.59 16.23 6.19
N GLU A 38 -9.87 17.34 6.33
CA GLU A 38 -10.46 18.67 6.51
C GLU A 38 -11.27 19.13 5.30
N MET A 39 -10.81 18.83 4.08
CA MET A 39 -11.62 19.08 2.88
C MET A 39 -12.98 18.37 2.98
N GLY A 40 -12.99 17.10 3.40
CA GLY A 40 -14.23 16.37 3.64
C GLY A 40 -15.14 17.04 4.66
N ARG A 41 -14.57 17.51 5.79
CA ARG A 41 -15.33 18.22 6.85
C ARG A 41 -16.01 19.47 6.32
N ARG A 42 -15.31 20.27 5.52
CA ARG A 42 -15.84 21.52 4.96
C ARG A 42 -16.90 21.30 3.88
N THR A 43 -16.82 20.21 3.12
CA THR A 43 -17.74 19.97 1.99
C THR A 43 -19.01 19.21 2.34
N TYR A 44 -18.89 18.19 3.19
CA TYR A 44 -19.96 17.22 3.47
C TYR A 44 -20.26 17.11 4.98
N GLY A 45 -19.53 17.86 5.81
CA GLY A 45 -19.66 17.83 7.26
C GLY A 45 -18.66 16.89 7.93
N SER A 46 -18.65 16.92 9.27
CA SER A 46 -17.66 16.24 10.11
C SER A 46 -17.58 14.72 9.89
N TRP A 47 -18.68 14.07 9.50
CA TRP A 47 -18.71 12.64 9.21
C TRP A 47 -17.80 12.25 8.04
N MET A 48 -17.78 13.04 6.97
CA MET A 48 -16.97 12.75 5.78
C MET A 48 -15.48 12.88 6.11
N GLY A 49 -15.11 13.87 6.93
CA GLY A 49 -13.73 13.99 7.40
C GLY A 49 -13.27 12.78 8.23
N ARG A 50 -14.15 12.21 9.06
CA ARG A 50 -13.85 10.96 9.78
C ARG A 50 -13.66 9.79 8.81
N VAL A 51 -14.53 9.64 7.82
CA VAL A 51 -14.41 8.58 6.81
C VAL A 51 -13.09 8.67 6.04
N ILE A 52 -12.74 9.85 5.51
CA ILE A 52 -11.48 10.06 4.78
C ILE A 52 -10.29 9.72 5.67
N LEU A 53 -10.28 10.20 6.92
CA LEU A 53 -9.18 9.93 7.86
C LEU A 53 -9.04 8.42 8.15
N THR A 54 -10.14 7.72 8.41
CA THR A 54 -10.13 6.28 8.65
C THR A 54 -9.59 5.52 7.45
N LEU A 55 -10.05 5.85 6.23
CA LEU A 55 -9.58 5.20 5.00
C LEU A 55 -8.08 5.45 4.77
N MET A 56 -7.59 6.67 5.03
CA MET A 56 -6.17 6.98 4.96
C MET A 56 -5.36 6.15 5.96
N ASN A 57 -5.81 6.05 7.21
CA ASN A 57 -5.13 5.26 8.23
C ASN A 57 -5.11 3.76 7.88
N ILE A 58 -6.22 3.21 7.40
CA ILE A 58 -6.29 1.80 6.95
C ILE A 58 -5.31 1.56 5.80
N THR A 59 -5.27 2.46 4.81
CA THR A 59 -4.37 2.34 3.66
C THR A 59 -2.91 2.38 4.11
N LEU A 60 -2.51 3.37 4.92
CA LEU A 60 -1.14 3.52 5.40
C LEU A 60 -0.71 2.35 6.30
N PHE A 61 -1.59 1.90 7.19
CA PHE A 61 -1.35 0.74 8.04
C PHE A 61 -1.17 -0.53 7.21
N GLY A 62 -2.09 -0.79 6.28
CA GLY A 62 -2.03 -1.94 5.40
C GLY A 62 -0.78 -1.93 4.50
N THR A 63 -0.43 -0.78 3.91
CA THR A 63 0.82 -0.64 3.14
C THR A 63 2.04 -0.92 4.02
N SER A 64 2.02 -0.50 5.29
CA SER A 64 3.10 -0.82 6.23
C SER A 64 3.20 -2.33 6.47
N VAL A 65 2.09 -3.05 6.59
CA VAL A 65 2.08 -4.53 6.70
C VAL A 65 2.67 -5.19 5.45
N VAL A 66 2.31 -4.71 4.24
CA VAL A 66 2.90 -5.19 2.97
C VAL A 66 4.42 -4.99 2.96
N LEU A 67 4.90 -3.81 3.40
CA LEU A 67 6.34 -3.52 3.48
C LEU A 67 7.06 -4.39 4.51
N LEU A 68 6.41 -4.75 5.61
CA LEU A 68 6.95 -5.66 6.61
C LEU A 68 7.12 -7.07 6.02
N LEU A 69 6.10 -7.59 5.33
CA LEU A 69 6.13 -8.91 4.70
C LEU A 69 7.19 -9.01 3.61
N VAL A 70 7.23 -8.06 2.66
CA VAL A 70 8.25 -8.08 1.60
C VAL A 70 9.66 -7.93 2.16
N SER A 71 9.84 -7.16 3.24
CA SER A 71 11.15 -7.07 3.91
C SER A 71 11.57 -8.40 4.53
N ALA A 72 10.62 -9.12 5.15
CA ALA A 72 10.88 -10.44 5.72
C ALA A 72 11.27 -11.47 4.64
N GLU A 73 10.57 -11.48 3.50
CA GLU A 73 10.91 -12.35 2.36
C GLU A 73 12.31 -12.08 1.80
N LEU A 74 12.70 -10.80 1.68
CA LEU A 74 14.03 -10.44 1.19
C LEU A 74 15.14 -10.87 2.15
N ILE A 75 14.93 -10.69 3.46
CA ILE A 75 15.91 -11.10 4.47
C ILE A 75 16.00 -12.63 4.53
N GLN A 76 14.88 -13.34 4.41
CA GLN A 76 14.89 -14.80 4.34
C GLN A 76 15.74 -15.30 3.16
N GLN A 77 15.57 -14.72 1.97
CA GLN A 77 16.38 -15.09 0.80
C GLN A 77 17.86 -14.77 1.03
N LEU A 78 18.17 -13.60 1.62
CA LEU A 78 19.54 -13.21 1.95
C LEU A 78 20.18 -14.16 2.98
N ALA A 79 19.39 -14.66 3.93
CA ALA A 79 19.80 -15.63 4.94
C ALA A 79 19.83 -17.08 4.45
N ALA A 80 19.77 -17.30 3.12
CA ALA A 80 19.75 -18.61 2.49
C ALA A 80 18.67 -19.56 3.06
N GLY A 81 17.53 -19.01 3.48
CA GLY A 81 16.42 -19.79 4.03
C GLY A 81 16.65 -20.34 5.43
N ALA A 82 17.63 -19.85 6.20
CA ALA A 82 17.93 -20.35 7.54
C ALA A 82 16.74 -20.25 8.53
N LEU A 83 15.85 -19.27 8.34
CA LEU A 83 14.63 -19.10 9.12
C LEU A 83 13.45 -18.81 8.18
N ASP A 84 12.26 -19.30 8.55
CA ASP A 84 11.03 -19.05 7.81
C ASP A 84 10.62 -17.57 7.81
N THR A 85 9.87 -17.15 6.79
CA THR A 85 9.34 -15.78 6.64
C THR A 85 8.61 -15.31 7.91
N CYS A 86 7.79 -16.18 8.51
CA CYS A 86 7.05 -15.88 9.74
C CYS A 86 7.99 -15.47 10.89
N ILE A 87 9.12 -16.16 11.05
CA ILE A 87 10.10 -15.82 12.09
C ILE A 87 10.74 -14.47 11.78
N TRP A 88 11.06 -14.20 10.51
CA TRP A 88 11.59 -12.89 10.11
C TRP A 88 10.60 -11.74 10.33
N VAL A 89 9.29 -11.96 10.13
CA VAL A 89 8.25 -10.98 10.44
C VAL A 89 8.26 -10.64 11.95
N LEU A 90 8.39 -11.64 12.82
CA LEU A 90 8.50 -11.44 14.27
C LEU A 90 9.76 -10.66 14.65
N VAL A 91 10.92 -11.06 14.11
CA VAL A 91 12.22 -10.41 14.36
C VAL A 91 12.17 -8.95 13.89
N LEU A 92 11.69 -8.69 12.68
CA LEU A 92 11.57 -7.33 12.14
C LEU A 92 10.60 -6.49 12.96
N THR A 93 9.45 -7.04 13.37
CA THR A 93 8.52 -6.33 14.24
C THR A 93 9.18 -5.94 15.55
N MET A 94 9.91 -6.86 16.19
CA MET A 94 10.63 -6.60 17.43
C MET A 94 11.68 -5.49 17.28
N VAL A 95 12.42 -5.48 16.17
CA VAL A 95 13.44 -4.46 15.87
C VAL A 95 12.82 -3.11 15.52
N LEU A 96 11.75 -3.09 14.73
CA LEU A 96 11.11 -1.85 14.27
C LEU A 96 10.25 -1.19 15.35
N THR A 97 9.67 -1.96 16.27
CA THR A 97 8.82 -1.43 17.34
C THR A 97 9.50 -0.31 18.16
N PRO A 98 10.71 -0.48 18.72
CA PRO A 98 11.38 0.60 19.43
C PRO A 98 11.70 1.81 18.53
N VAL A 99 11.99 1.59 17.25
CA VAL A 99 12.20 2.67 16.28
C VAL A 99 10.91 3.47 16.11
N THR A 100 9.74 2.82 16.11
CA THR A 100 8.47 3.54 16.03
C THR A 100 8.19 4.37 17.27
N TRP A 101 8.77 4.10 18.44
CA TRP A 101 8.55 4.94 19.62
C TRP A 101 9.17 6.34 19.48
N LEU A 102 10.20 6.45 18.63
CA LEU A 102 10.86 7.71 18.34
C LEU A 102 9.92 8.67 17.61
N GLY A 103 10.11 9.98 17.84
CA GLY A 103 9.45 11.03 17.07
C GLY A 103 9.80 10.97 15.59
N SER A 104 8.90 11.49 14.75
CA SER A 104 9.24 11.74 13.34
C SER A 104 10.48 12.62 13.29
N PRO A 105 11.49 12.31 12.46
CA PRO A 105 12.62 13.20 12.27
C PRO A 105 12.10 14.56 11.79
N GLN A 106 12.59 15.65 12.41
CA GLN A 106 12.18 17.02 12.08
C GLN A 106 12.64 17.43 10.65
N HIS A 107 13.60 16.71 10.08
CA HIS A 107 14.15 16.96 8.75
C HIS A 107 14.02 15.73 7.85
N LEU A 108 12.93 15.65 7.08
CA LEU A 108 12.67 14.55 6.15
C LEU A 108 13.46 14.61 4.84
N ARG A 109 14.17 15.73 4.56
CA ARG A 109 14.87 15.92 3.28
C ARG A 109 15.91 14.84 2.99
N ALA A 110 16.82 14.57 3.94
CA ALA A 110 17.88 13.58 3.74
C ALA A 110 17.33 12.14 3.65
N PRO A 111 16.43 11.68 4.56
CA PRO A 111 15.78 10.39 4.41
C PRO A 111 15.01 10.21 3.09
N ALA A 112 14.29 11.26 2.64
CA ALA A 112 13.56 11.21 1.37
C ALA A 112 14.50 11.09 0.16
N MET A 113 15.62 11.82 0.16
CA MET A 113 16.62 11.72 -0.90
C MET A 113 17.31 10.36 -0.91
N PHE A 114 17.65 9.83 0.26
CA PHE A 114 18.19 8.47 0.37
C PHE A 114 17.21 7.43 -0.18
N ALA A 115 15.94 7.51 0.22
CA ALA A 115 14.90 6.61 -0.27
C ALA A 115 14.71 6.70 -1.80
N LEU A 116 14.79 7.90 -2.37
CA LEU A 116 14.71 8.11 -3.83
C LEU A 116 15.92 7.49 -4.55
N VAL A 117 17.13 7.73 -4.06
CA VAL A 117 18.35 7.17 -4.67
C VAL A 117 18.34 5.64 -4.55
N SER A 118 17.96 5.09 -3.40
CA SER A 118 17.95 3.65 -3.17
C SER A 118 16.95 2.93 -4.07
N VAL A 119 15.74 3.48 -4.28
CA VAL A 119 14.74 2.83 -5.15
C VAL A 119 15.11 2.92 -6.62
N VAL A 120 15.66 4.06 -7.08
CA VAL A 120 16.11 4.22 -8.47
C VAL A 120 17.30 3.31 -8.74
N ALA A 121 18.29 3.28 -7.85
CA ALA A 121 19.43 2.38 -7.96
C ALA A 121 18.98 0.92 -7.94
N GLY A 122 18.09 0.55 -7.01
CA GLY A 122 17.51 -0.80 -6.94
C GLY A 122 16.83 -1.20 -8.25
N ALA A 123 15.98 -0.35 -8.81
CA ALA A 123 15.30 -0.62 -10.08
C ALA A 123 16.28 -0.80 -11.26
N VAL A 124 17.31 0.04 -11.34
CA VAL A 124 18.36 -0.10 -12.37
C VAL A 124 19.10 -1.43 -12.20
N LEU A 125 19.52 -1.76 -10.99
CA LEU A 125 20.21 -3.02 -10.70
C LEU A 125 19.33 -4.24 -10.99
N MET A 126 18.02 -4.17 -10.72
CA MET A 126 17.06 -5.22 -11.09
C MET A 126 17.01 -5.41 -12.60
N VAL A 127 16.93 -4.34 -13.40
CA VAL A 127 16.95 -4.44 -14.85
C VAL A 127 18.28 -5.04 -15.33
N VAL A 128 19.41 -4.62 -14.77
CA VAL A 128 20.72 -5.20 -15.08
C VAL A 128 20.72 -6.69 -14.78
N GLN A 129 20.31 -7.11 -13.57
CA GLN A 129 20.24 -8.53 -13.17
C GLN A 129 19.45 -9.38 -14.16
N MET A 130 18.26 -8.91 -14.57
CA MET A 130 17.39 -9.65 -15.49
C MET A 130 17.99 -9.78 -16.90
N VAL A 131 18.73 -8.77 -17.36
CA VAL A 131 19.34 -8.76 -18.70
C VAL A 131 20.66 -9.55 -18.73
N THR A 132 21.48 -9.45 -17.70
CA THR A 132 22.82 -10.07 -17.67
C THR A 132 22.80 -11.50 -17.16
N PHE A 133 21.87 -11.83 -16.27
CA PHE A 133 21.76 -13.16 -15.65
C PHE A 133 20.34 -13.75 -15.80
N PRO A 134 19.84 -13.91 -17.03
CA PRO A 134 18.54 -14.53 -17.26
C PRO A 134 18.57 -16.02 -16.81
N PRO A 135 17.40 -16.64 -16.60
CA PRO A 135 17.31 -18.08 -16.34
C PRO A 135 18.04 -18.93 -17.38
N GLU A 136 18.71 -20.02 -16.94
CA GLU A 136 19.44 -20.94 -17.81
C GLU A 136 18.52 -21.62 -18.83
N GLU A 137 17.37 -22.10 -18.36
CA GLU A 137 16.29 -22.54 -19.25
C GLU A 137 15.42 -21.32 -19.57
N ARG A 138 15.35 -20.96 -20.86
CA ARG A 138 14.31 -20.09 -21.38
C ARG A 138 13.20 -21.01 -21.91
N PRO A 139 12.32 -21.58 -21.05
CA PRO A 139 11.15 -22.25 -21.60
C PRO A 139 10.45 -21.23 -22.50
N HIS A 140 9.87 -21.69 -23.62
CA HIS A 140 8.95 -20.84 -24.38
C HIS A 140 7.85 -20.44 -23.41
N VAL A 141 8.02 -19.28 -22.77
CA VAL A 141 7.07 -18.89 -21.73
C VAL A 141 5.81 -18.49 -22.47
N PRO A 142 4.70 -19.22 -22.30
CA PRO A 142 3.46 -18.82 -22.93
C PRO A 142 3.14 -17.39 -22.47
N LEU A 143 2.64 -16.57 -23.40
CA LEU A 143 1.97 -15.33 -23.07
C LEU A 143 0.48 -15.64 -23.14
N SER A 144 -0.04 -16.18 -22.05
CA SER A 144 -1.46 -16.51 -21.98
C SER A 144 -2.29 -15.22 -22.04
N PRO A 145 -3.42 -15.19 -22.76
CA PRO A 145 -4.31 -14.05 -22.71
C PRO A 145 -4.79 -13.81 -21.27
N PRO A 146 -4.88 -12.54 -20.81
CA PRO A 146 -5.27 -12.27 -19.44
C PRO A 146 -6.70 -12.74 -19.19
N SER A 147 -6.87 -13.55 -18.14
CA SER A 147 -8.19 -13.85 -17.58
C SER A 147 -8.75 -12.63 -16.84
N LEU A 148 -10.05 -12.63 -16.53
CA LEU A 148 -10.66 -11.56 -15.76
C LEU A 148 -10.06 -11.44 -14.35
N SER A 149 -9.77 -12.56 -13.69
CA SER A 149 -9.15 -12.56 -12.35
C SER A 149 -7.75 -11.97 -12.39
N THR A 150 -6.88 -12.45 -13.29
CA THR A 150 -5.50 -11.95 -13.40
C THR A 150 -5.46 -10.48 -13.83
N PHE A 151 -6.38 -10.03 -14.69
CA PHE A 151 -6.55 -8.61 -15.00
C PHE A 151 -6.93 -7.80 -13.76
N CYS A 152 -7.89 -8.25 -12.95
CA CYS A 152 -8.35 -7.56 -11.75
C CYS A 152 -7.27 -7.48 -10.67
N LEU A 153 -6.55 -8.58 -10.42
CA LEU A 153 -5.43 -8.60 -9.46
C LEU A 153 -4.28 -7.71 -9.94
N GLY A 154 -3.92 -7.79 -11.23
CA GLY A 154 -2.92 -6.89 -11.84
C GLY A 154 -3.32 -5.41 -11.76
N LEU A 155 -4.60 -5.09 -12.03
CA LEU A 155 -5.12 -3.74 -11.85
C LEU A 155 -4.97 -3.29 -10.39
N SER A 156 -5.23 -4.17 -9.43
CA SER A 156 -5.07 -3.86 -8.01
C SER A 156 -3.62 -3.53 -7.64
N THR A 157 -2.65 -4.33 -8.08
CA THR A 157 -1.22 -4.08 -7.89
C THR A 157 -0.82 -2.73 -8.49
N ILE A 158 -1.30 -2.41 -9.69
CA ILE A 158 -1.06 -1.11 -10.33
C ILE A 158 -1.69 0.03 -9.52
N MET A 159 -2.92 -0.14 -9.01
CA MET A 159 -3.55 0.87 -8.15
C MET A 159 -2.74 1.09 -6.87
N PHE A 160 -2.33 0.03 -6.20
CA PHE A 160 -1.47 0.11 -5.01
C PHE A 160 -0.16 0.85 -5.31
N SER A 161 0.44 0.61 -6.48
CA SER A 161 1.69 1.24 -6.93
C SER A 161 1.57 2.76 -7.13
N PHE A 162 0.36 3.25 -7.40
CA PHE A 162 0.04 4.68 -7.53
C PHE A 162 -0.69 5.24 -6.29
N THR A 163 -0.62 4.55 -5.15
CA THR A 163 -0.99 5.10 -3.85
C THR A 163 -0.18 6.36 -3.57
N GLY A 164 -0.80 7.35 -2.92
CA GLY A 164 -0.14 8.59 -2.51
C GLY A 164 -0.96 9.84 -2.80
N VAL A 165 -2.01 9.74 -3.62
CA VAL A 165 -2.90 10.88 -3.87
C VAL A 165 -3.56 11.41 -2.58
N SER A 166 -3.72 10.57 -1.56
CA SER A 166 -4.19 10.99 -0.24
C SER A 166 -3.20 11.86 0.55
N THR A 167 -1.90 11.79 0.27
CA THR A 167 -0.84 12.60 0.93
C THR A 167 -0.52 13.87 0.17
N PHE A 168 -1.00 13.99 -1.08
CA PHE A 168 -0.78 15.15 -1.94
C PHE A 168 -1.14 16.49 -1.31
N PRO A 169 -2.25 16.63 -0.57
CA PRO A 169 -2.57 17.93 0.03
C PRO A 169 -1.57 18.33 1.12
N THR A 170 -0.98 17.36 1.83
CA THR A 170 0.10 17.62 2.79
C THR A 170 1.37 18.06 2.06
N ILE A 171 1.76 17.35 0.99
CA ILE A 171 2.91 17.74 0.16
C ILE A 171 2.70 19.15 -0.42
N GLN A 172 1.49 19.46 -0.87
CA GLN A 172 1.15 20.77 -1.40
C GLN A 172 1.28 21.88 -0.37
N LEU A 173 0.89 21.63 0.90
CA LEU A 173 1.04 22.60 1.98
C LEU A 173 2.51 22.95 2.26
N ASP A 174 3.40 21.98 2.07
CA ASP A 174 4.84 22.11 2.26
C ASP A 174 5.57 22.73 1.04
N MET A 175 4.89 22.89 -0.10
CA MET A 175 5.48 23.53 -1.29
C MET A 175 5.59 25.04 -1.11
N ALA A 176 6.78 25.59 -1.45
CA ALA A 176 6.99 27.04 -1.51
C ALA A 176 5.97 27.76 -2.42
N GLU A 177 5.60 27.13 -3.54
CA GLU A 177 4.57 27.63 -4.46
C GLU A 177 3.46 26.59 -4.68
N ARG A 178 2.48 26.59 -3.77
CA ARG A 178 1.33 25.65 -3.74
C ARG A 178 0.54 25.58 -5.05
N ALA A 179 0.46 26.69 -5.79
CA ALA A 179 -0.24 26.77 -7.07
C ALA A 179 0.39 25.89 -8.17
N ARG A 180 1.69 25.56 -8.05
CA ARG A 180 2.41 24.72 -9.01
C ARG A 180 2.29 23.22 -8.71
N PHE A 181 1.52 22.83 -7.71
CA PHE A 181 1.35 21.44 -7.29
C PHE A 181 1.01 20.48 -8.43
N SER A 182 0.09 20.85 -9.33
CA SER A 182 -0.27 19.97 -10.46
C SER A 182 0.91 19.65 -11.38
N ARG A 183 1.86 20.58 -11.55
CA ARG A 183 3.09 20.32 -12.34
C ARG A 183 4.02 19.35 -11.61
N ALA A 184 4.15 19.52 -10.30
CA ALA A 184 4.93 18.61 -9.45
C ALA A 184 4.34 17.19 -9.45
N ALA A 185 3.01 17.07 -9.34
CA ALA A 185 2.32 15.78 -9.40
C ALA A 185 2.52 15.06 -10.74
N VAL A 186 2.40 15.78 -11.87
CA VAL A 186 2.65 15.20 -13.20
C VAL A 186 4.11 14.75 -13.34
N GLY A 187 5.07 15.57 -12.90
CA GLY A 187 6.48 15.20 -12.91
C GLY A 187 6.79 13.98 -12.04
N GLY A 188 6.20 13.91 -10.84
CA GLY A 188 6.33 12.77 -9.92
C GLY A 188 5.80 11.47 -10.52
N PHE A 189 4.59 11.48 -11.10
CA PHE A 189 4.05 10.29 -11.77
C PHE A 189 4.80 9.91 -13.05
N ALA A 190 5.35 10.87 -13.78
CA ALA A 190 6.23 10.58 -14.91
C ALA A 190 7.49 9.86 -14.45
N GLY A 191 8.13 10.32 -13.36
CA GLY A 191 9.27 9.66 -12.73
C GLY A 191 8.95 8.24 -12.25
N LEU A 192 7.80 8.05 -11.60
CA LEU A 192 7.30 6.72 -11.20
C LEU A 192 7.19 5.78 -12.40
N CYS A 193 6.57 6.23 -13.51
CA CYS A 193 6.47 5.43 -14.72
C CYS A 193 7.84 5.09 -15.32
N MET A 194 8.81 6.01 -15.28
CA MET A 194 10.19 5.76 -15.77
C MET A 194 10.90 4.68 -14.97
N VAL A 195 10.53 4.46 -13.70
CA VAL A 195 11.08 3.39 -12.86
C VAL A 195 10.29 2.09 -13.04
N TYR A 196 8.96 2.15 -12.96
CA TYR A 196 8.11 0.96 -12.96
C TYR A 196 8.04 0.27 -14.32
N VAL A 197 7.91 1.02 -15.42
CA VAL A 197 7.70 0.43 -16.75
C VAL A 197 8.89 -0.42 -17.20
N PRO A 198 10.16 0.03 -17.08
CA PRO A 198 11.30 -0.81 -17.46
C PRO A 198 11.39 -2.09 -16.62
N VAL A 199 11.23 -2.00 -15.30
CA VAL A 199 11.30 -3.18 -14.41
C VAL A 199 10.19 -4.19 -14.76
N ALA A 200 8.95 -3.72 -14.91
CA ALA A 200 7.83 -4.59 -15.23
C ALA A 200 7.93 -5.19 -16.65
N ALA A 201 8.33 -4.39 -17.64
CA ALA A 201 8.49 -4.85 -19.01
C ALA A 201 9.61 -5.90 -19.13
N THR A 202 10.80 -5.60 -18.58
CA THR A 202 11.91 -6.56 -18.60
C THR A 202 11.57 -7.82 -17.81
N GLY A 203 10.96 -7.69 -16.63
CA GLY A 203 10.54 -8.85 -15.83
C GLY A 203 9.57 -9.77 -16.58
N TYR A 204 8.54 -9.22 -17.19
CA TYR A 204 7.58 -10.03 -17.96
C TYR A 204 8.19 -10.59 -19.26
N MET A 205 9.12 -9.88 -19.91
CA MET A 205 9.83 -10.40 -21.09
C MET A 205 10.77 -11.56 -20.77
N VAL A 206 11.37 -11.58 -19.58
CA VAL A 206 12.32 -12.62 -19.16
C VAL A 206 11.61 -13.83 -18.54
N TYR A 207 10.60 -13.60 -17.70
CA TYR A 207 9.95 -14.65 -16.92
C TYR A 207 8.54 -15.02 -17.40
N GLY A 208 7.89 -14.20 -18.23
CA GLY A 208 6.52 -14.40 -18.73
C GLY A 208 5.52 -14.82 -17.64
N ASP A 209 4.70 -15.84 -17.91
CA ASP A 209 3.65 -16.33 -17.03
C ASP A 209 4.16 -17.00 -15.72
N THR A 210 5.46 -17.31 -15.60
CA THR A 210 6.03 -17.92 -14.38
C THR A 210 6.58 -16.89 -13.39
N VAL A 211 6.43 -15.60 -13.68
CA VAL A 211 6.92 -14.52 -12.81
C VAL A 211 6.25 -14.58 -11.43
N ASN A 212 7.06 -14.73 -10.38
CA ASN A 212 6.57 -14.59 -9.00
C ASN A 212 6.12 -13.14 -8.72
N ILE A 213 5.09 -12.98 -7.88
CA ILE A 213 4.59 -11.68 -7.42
C ILE A 213 5.71 -10.84 -6.79
N ASN A 214 6.63 -11.48 -6.06
CA ASN A 214 7.90 -10.88 -5.67
C ASN A 214 8.92 -11.14 -6.78
N LEU A 215 9.12 -10.16 -7.65
CA LEU A 215 9.99 -10.30 -8.82
C LEU A 215 11.40 -10.78 -8.46
N ILE A 216 11.91 -10.41 -7.29
CA ILE A 216 13.27 -10.74 -6.82
C ILE A 216 13.43 -12.25 -6.56
N GLN A 217 12.34 -12.97 -6.26
CA GLN A 217 12.37 -14.44 -6.11
C GLN A 217 12.72 -15.18 -7.40
N ASN A 218 12.57 -14.53 -8.56
CA ASN A 218 12.91 -15.13 -9.86
C ASN A 218 14.40 -14.93 -10.21
N PHE A 219 15.16 -14.18 -9.42
CA PHE A 219 16.52 -13.79 -9.77
C PHE A 219 17.51 -14.92 -9.48
N THR A 220 18.44 -15.13 -10.40
CA THR A 220 19.53 -16.07 -10.24
C THR A 220 20.44 -15.67 -9.06
N PRO A 221 20.85 -16.62 -8.18
CA PRO A 221 21.72 -16.32 -7.05
C PRO A 221 23.06 -15.72 -7.48
N GLY A 222 23.51 -14.68 -6.77
CA GLY A 222 24.80 -14.07 -7.04
C GLY A 222 25.04 -12.76 -6.26
N PRO A 223 26.23 -12.16 -6.38
CA PRO A 223 26.58 -10.95 -5.66
C PRO A 223 25.67 -9.76 -5.97
N LEU A 224 25.22 -9.62 -7.23
CA LEU A 224 24.33 -8.54 -7.63
C LEU A 224 22.94 -8.67 -6.97
N LEU A 225 22.40 -9.89 -6.86
CA LEU A 225 21.17 -10.16 -6.13
C LEU A 225 21.29 -9.76 -4.65
N ILE A 226 22.41 -10.10 -4.00
CA ILE A 226 22.67 -9.72 -2.60
C ILE A 226 22.63 -8.19 -2.42
N VAL A 227 23.27 -7.45 -3.34
CA VAL A 227 23.25 -5.97 -3.30
C VAL A 227 21.82 -5.43 -3.47
N ILE A 228 21.05 -5.98 -4.42
CA ILE A 228 19.65 -5.59 -4.64
C ILE A 228 18.80 -5.85 -3.38
N GLN A 229 18.92 -7.04 -2.80
CA GLN A 229 18.18 -7.43 -1.59
C GLN A 229 18.52 -6.50 -0.42
N VAL A 230 19.80 -6.29 -0.11
CA VAL A 230 20.22 -5.39 0.98
C VAL A 230 19.71 -3.97 0.76
N LEU A 231 19.88 -3.42 -0.45
CA LEU A 231 19.46 -2.06 -0.77
C LEU A 231 17.94 -1.87 -0.63
N LEU A 232 17.15 -2.82 -1.16
CA LEU A 232 15.69 -2.75 -1.12
C LEU A 232 15.14 -3.06 0.28
N THR A 233 15.75 -3.98 1.03
CA THR A 233 15.41 -4.21 2.45
C THR A 233 15.58 -2.92 3.25
N VAL A 234 16.73 -2.24 3.13
CA VAL A 234 16.95 -0.96 3.84
C VAL A 234 15.91 0.09 3.41
N HIS A 235 15.61 0.17 2.11
CA HIS A 235 14.57 1.07 1.59
C HIS A 235 13.19 0.77 2.20
N PHE A 236 12.75 -0.50 2.19
CA PHE A 236 11.43 -0.90 2.67
C PHE A 236 11.29 -0.74 4.19
N LEU A 237 12.33 -1.03 4.97
CA LEU A 237 12.33 -0.78 6.41
C LEU A 237 12.23 0.72 6.73
N GLY A 238 12.94 1.57 5.97
CA GLY A 238 12.80 3.02 6.09
C GLY A 238 11.41 3.51 5.70
N ALA A 239 10.85 3.01 4.60
CA ALA A 239 9.50 3.32 4.14
C ALA A 239 8.43 2.87 5.16
N PHE A 240 8.59 1.71 5.77
CA PHE A 240 7.72 1.21 6.84
C PHE A 240 7.60 2.23 7.97
N VAL A 241 8.75 2.68 8.52
CA VAL A 241 8.78 3.64 9.63
C VAL A 241 8.11 4.97 9.23
N MET A 242 8.33 5.41 7.99
CA MET A 242 7.71 6.64 7.47
C MET A 242 6.19 6.52 7.32
N LEU A 243 5.65 5.38 6.90
CA LEU A 243 4.21 5.19 6.66
C LEU A 243 3.42 4.89 7.93
N ILE A 244 4.00 4.16 8.88
CA ILE A 244 3.31 3.84 10.14
C ILE A 244 3.23 5.05 11.07
N ASN A 245 4.21 5.95 11.03
CA ASN A 245 4.27 7.08 11.96
C ASN A 245 3.08 8.07 11.83
N PRO A 246 2.61 8.47 10.63
CA PRO A 246 1.36 9.23 10.50
C PRO A 246 0.14 8.53 11.09
N VAL A 247 0.04 7.20 11.00
CA VAL A 247 -1.05 6.42 11.62
C VAL A 247 -0.96 6.53 13.15
N CYS A 248 0.22 6.31 13.72
CA CYS A 248 0.46 6.49 15.15
C CYS A 248 0.05 7.90 15.59
N GLN A 249 0.51 8.91 14.87
CA GLN A 249 0.26 10.32 15.13
C GLN A 249 -1.23 10.70 15.07
N ASN A 250 -1.99 10.09 14.16
CA ASN A 250 -3.42 10.30 14.03
C ASN A 250 -4.18 9.66 15.20
N LEU A 251 -3.78 8.45 15.62
CA LEU A 251 -4.36 7.75 16.77
C LEU A 251 -4.01 8.46 18.10
N GLU A 252 -2.78 8.92 18.27
CA GLU A 252 -2.34 9.72 19.43
C GLU A 252 -3.21 10.97 19.59
N GLY A 253 -3.47 11.68 18.48
CA GLY A 253 -4.34 12.85 18.47
C GLY A 253 -5.80 12.51 18.79
N ALA A 254 -6.32 11.40 18.25
CA ALA A 254 -7.69 10.96 18.53
C ALA A 254 -7.90 10.51 19.98
N LEU A 255 -6.88 9.94 20.61
CA LEU A 255 -6.91 9.47 22.01
C LEU A 255 -6.41 10.52 23.01
N HIS A 256 -6.14 11.75 22.56
CA HIS A 256 -5.60 12.85 23.38
C HIS A 256 -4.35 12.46 24.19
N VAL A 257 -3.48 11.63 23.61
CA VAL A 257 -2.20 11.27 24.23
C VAL A 257 -1.33 12.53 24.25
N SER A 258 -0.89 12.95 25.44
CA SER A 258 -0.25 14.25 25.65
C SER A 258 0.95 14.47 24.72
N GLY A 259 0.86 15.52 23.90
CA GLY A 259 1.80 15.87 22.84
C GLY A 259 3.09 16.57 23.31
N THR A 260 3.55 16.31 24.52
CA THR A 260 4.87 16.77 24.96
C THR A 260 5.93 15.80 24.44
N SER A 261 6.99 16.35 23.85
CA SER A 261 8.08 15.72 23.11
C SER A 261 8.92 14.69 23.91
N GLY A 262 8.28 13.63 24.41
CA GLY A 262 8.90 12.59 25.22
C GLY A 262 8.33 11.19 24.98
N LEU A 263 9.05 10.18 25.48
CA LEU A 263 8.64 8.78 25.56
C LEU A 263 7.60 8.61 26.67
N THR A 264 6.37 9.08 26.45
CA THR A 264 5.28 8.87 27.41
C THR A 264 4.84 7.40 27.38
N ARG A 265 4.53 6.82 28.55
CA ARG A 265 4.03 5.42 28.66
C ARG A 265 2.84 5.15 27.73
N GLN A 266 1.90 6.09 27.63
CA GLN A 266 0.74 6.00 26.74
C GLN A 266 1.14 5.89 25.26
N ARG A 267 2.16 6.64 24.85
CA ARG A 267 2.68 6.63 23.48
C ARG A 267 3.34 5.30 23.15
N VAL A 268 4.18 4.80 24.04
CA VAL A 268 4.83 3.49 23.90
C VAL A 268 3.78 2.38 23.79
N LEU A 269 2.79 2.37 24.69
CA LEU A 269 1.71 1.37 24.66
C LEU A 269 0.89 1.42 23.38
N LEU A 270 0.51 2.62 22.91
CA LEU A 270 -0.28 2.78 21.69
C LEU A 270 0.49 2.32 20.44
N ARG A 271 1.76 2.74 20.31
CA ARG A 271 2.59 2.37 19.15
C ARG A 271 2.95 0.89 19.17
N SER A 272 3.29 0.33 20.33
CA SER A 272 3.50 -1.12 20.47
C SER A 272 2.23 -1.90 20.16
N GLY A 273 1.05 -1.42 20.60
CA GLY A 273 -0.24 -2.02 20.23
C GLY A 273 -0.48 -2.02 18.73
N LEU A 274 -0.16 -0.92 18.04
CA LEU A 274 -0.27 -0.84 16.58
C LEU A 274 0.70 -1.80 15.87
N MET A 275 1.94 -1.93 16.37
CA MET A 275 2.92 -2.88 15.84
C MET A 275 2.48 -4.34 16.06
N LEU A 276 1.88 -4.65 17.21
CA LEU A 276 1.30 -5.96 17.48
C LEU A 276 0.13 -6.28 16.54
N MET A 277 -0.70 -5.28 16.21
CA MET A 277 -1.77 -5.45 15.21
C MET A 277 -1.20 -5.67 13.80
N ALA A 278 -0.11 -4.97 13.43
CA ALA A 278 0.56 -5.18 12.15
C ALA A 278 1.17 -6.58 12.07
N LEU A 279 1.81 -7.04 13.14
CA LEU A 279 2.32 -8.40 13.27
C LEU A 279 1.19 -9.43 13.16
N PHE A 280 0.09 -9.26 13.91
CA PHE A 280 -1.04 -10.17 13.85
C PHE A 280 -1.61 -10.29 12.42
N MET A 281 -1.74 -9.18 11.70
CA MET A 281 -2.19 -9.19 10.30
C MET A 281 -1.20 -9.93 9.40
N ALA A 282 0.10 -9.65 9.53
CA ALA A 282 1.16 -10.29 8.74
C ALA A 282 1.23 -11.81 8.99
N GLU A 283 1.05 -12.26 10.23
CA GLU A 283 1.06 -13.68 10.59
C GLU A 283 -0.23 -14.40 10.18
N THR A 284 -1.36 -13.68 10.10
CA THR A 284 -2.66 -14.26 9.68
C THR A 284 -2.72 -14.48 8.17
N VAL A 285 -2.18 -13.55 7.38
CA VAL A 285 -2.10 -13.66 5.92
C VAL A 285 -0.64 -13.42 5.50
N PRO A 286 0.24 -14.43 5.58
CA PRO A 286 1.68 -14.30 5.33
C PRO A 286 2.03 -14.21 3.83
N SER A 287 1.27 -13.41 3.08
CA SER A 287 1.48 -13.09 1.67
C SER A 287 1.33 -11.59 1.46
N PHE A 288 2.42 -10.92 1.09
CA PHE A 288 2.36 -9.49 0.81
C PHE A 288 1.47 -9.21 -0.42
N GLY A 289 1.44 -10.11 -1.41
CA GLY A 289 0.64 -10.01 -2.63
C GLY A 289 -0.85 -9.89 -2.34
N LYS A 290 -1.39 -10.78 -1.51
CA LYS A 290 -2.81 -10.80 -1.14
C LYS A 290 -3.25 -9.52 -0.42
N ILE A 291 -2.44 -9.06 0.55
CA ILE A 291 -2.74 -7.82 1.28
C ILE A 291 -2.63 -6.61 0.34
N MET A 292 -1.63 -6.60 -0.55
CA MET A 292 -1.46 -5.57 -1.58
C MET A 292 -2.68 -5.50 -2.52
N HIS A 293 -3.15 -6.65 -3.01
CA HIS A 293 -4.34 -6.72 -3.88
C HIS A 293 -5.59 -6.22 -3.15
N LEU A 294 -5.77 -6.54 -1.87
CA LEU A 294 -6.92 -6.02 -1.13
C LEU A 294 -6.86 -4.49 -0.98
N ILE A 295 -5.71 -3.92 -0.63
CA ILE A 295 -5.55 -2.47 -0.38
C ILE A 295 -5.63 -1.65 -1.67
N GLY A 296 -4.99 -2.13 -2.74
CA GLY A 296 -5.03 -1.49 -4.07
C GLY A 296 -6.44 -1.44 -4.63
N GLY A 297 -7.19 -2.53 -4.47
CA GLY A 297 -8.52 -2.75 -5.05
C GLY A 297 -9.66 -2.05 -4.32
N THR A 298 -9.44 -1.66 -3.06
CA THR A 298 -10.48 -1.05 -2.20
C THR A 298 -10.15 0.40 -1.86
N PHE A 299 -9.26 0.59 -0.88
CA PHE A 299 -9.03 1.86 -0.20
C PHE A 299 -8.29 2.84 -1.11
N THR A 300 -7.32 2.35 -1.88
CA THR A 300 -6.53 3.18 -2.78
C THR A 300 -7.39 3.76 -3.90
N LEU A 301 -8.26 2.94 -4.51
CA LEU A 301 -9.21 3.39 -5.53
C LEU A 301 -10.15 4.46 -4.98
N MET A 302 -10.67 4.26 -3.76
CA MET A 302 -11.59 5.20 -3.13
C MET A 302 -10.94 6.55 -2.80
N LEU A 303 -9.74 6.54 -2.21
CA LEU A 303 -8.96 7.74 -1.88
C LEU A 303 -8.39 8.46 -3.11
N THR A 304 -8.08 7.73 -4.18
CA THR A 304 -7.41 8.31 -5.35
C THR A 304 -8.39 8.84 -6.39
N PHE A 305 -9.54 8.18 -6.58
CA PHE A 305 -10.46 8.52 -7.68
C PHE A 305 -11.82 9.01 -7.21
N ILE A 306 -12.47 8.27 -6.31
CA ILE A 306 -13.87 8.54 -5.92
C ILE A 306 -13.95 9.80 -5.08
N LEU A 307 -13.22 9.84 -3.95
CA LEU A 307 -13.32 10.92 -2.98
C LEU A 307 -12.87 12.27 -3.55
N PRO A 308 -11.72 12.42 -4.24
CA PRO A 308 -11.33 13.70 -4.83
C PRO A 308 -12.36 14.25 -5.82
N SER A 309 -12.98 13.36 -6.60
CA SER A 309 -14.00 13.72 -7.59
C SER A 309 -15.29 14.21 -6.91
N LEU A 310 -15.75 13.54 -5.86
CA LEU A 310 -16.94 13.94 -5.10
C LEU A 310 -16.76 15.31 -4.43
N LEU A 311 -15.62 15.52 -3.75
CA LEU A 311 -15.29 16.80 -3.11
C LEU A 311 -15.27 17.95 -4.14
N TYR A 312 -14.63 17.72 -5.29
CA TYR A 312 -14.52 18.71 -6.34
C TYR A 312 -15.88 19.09 -6.95
N ILE A 313 -16.74 18.10 -7.24
CA ILE A 313 -18.09 18.34 -7.79
C ILE A 313 -18.91 19.18 -6.80
N ARG A 314 -18.89 18.81 -5.51
CA ARG A 314 -19.67 19.48 -4.47
C ARG A 314 -19.31 20.95 -4.35
N LEU A 315 -18.02 21.27 -4.28
CA LEU A 315 -17.53 22.65 -4.16
C LEU A 315 -17.82 23.49 -5.40
N ARG A 316 -17.61 22.93 -6.59
CA ARG A 316 -17.93 23.64 -7.86
C ARG A 316 -19.42 23.91 -8.02
N GLY A 317 -20.27 23.10 -7.41
CA GLY A 317 -21.72 23.29 -7.41
C GLY A 317 -22.16 24.50 -6.58
N GLU A 318 -21.45 24.84 -5.51
CA GLU A 318 -21.75 25.98 -4.63
C GLU A 318 -21.38 27.32 -5.28
N TYR A 319 -20.32 27.35 -6.09
CA TYR A 319 -19.80 28.54 -6.79
C TYR A 319 -20.59 28.91 -8.06
N ARG A 320 -21.92 28.80 -8.05
CA ARG A 320 -22.74 28.99 -9.26
C ARG A 320 -22.79 30.47 -9.66
N GLY A 321 -21.82 30.92 -10.47
CA GLY A 321 -21.92 32.19 -11.20
C GLY A 321 -23.04 32.16 -12.25
N THR A 322 -23.69 33.31 -12.46
CA THR A 322 -24.89 33.51 -13.32
C THR A 322 -24.66 33.33 -14.84
N SER A 323 -23.44 32.95 -15.27
CA SER A 323 -23.10 32.81 -16.69
C SER A 323 -23.52 31.46 -17.29
N LYS A 324 -24.36 31.49 -18.34
CA LYS A 324 -24.81 30.30 -19.10
C LYS A 324 -23.65 29.44 -19.62
N HIS A 325 -22.52 30.04 -20.00
CA HIS A 325 -21.33 29.32 -20.48
C HIS A 325 -20.59 28.56 -19.37
N GLY A 326 -20.57 29.11 -18.15
CA GLY A 326 -20.01 28.44 -16.97
C GLY A 326 -20.84 27.22 -16.56
N TYR A 327 -22.16 27.32 -16.67
CA TYR A 327 -23.10 26.24 -16.33
C TYR A 327 -22.93 25.01 -17.22
N LYS A 328 -22.83 25.18 -18.55
CA LYS A 328 -22.62 24.06 -19.49
C LYS A 328 -21.32 23.31 -19.20
N ARG A 329 -20.20 24.02 -18.95
CA ARG A 329 -18.90 23.41 -18.60
C ARG A 329 -18.94 22.67 -17.26
N TYR A 330 -19.68 23.20 -16.28
CA TYR A 330 -19.89 22.53 -15.00
C TYR A 330 -20.66 21.22 -15.17
N LEU A 331 -21.79 21.24 -15.89
CA LEU A 331 -22.60 20.03 -16.13
C LEU A 331 -21.81 18.93 -16.83
N VAL A 332 -21.07 19.26 -17.89
CA VAL A 332 -20.22 18.28 -18.60
C VAL A 332 -19.19 17.68 -17.65
N LYS A 333 -18.51 18.51 -16.84
CA LYS A 333 -17.51 18.03 -15.89
C LYS A 333 -18.11 17.20 -14.76
N ARG A 334 -19.31 17.56 -14.28
CA ARG A 334 -20.05 16.79 -13.28
C ARG A 334 -20.44 15.43 -13.85
N PHE A 335 -21.01 15.38 -15.05
CA PHE A 335 -21.37 14.12 -15.72
C PHE A 335 -20.16 13.22 -15.91
N TYR A 336 -19.05 13.76 -16.42
CA TYR A 336 -17.80 13.03 -16.59
C TYR A 336 -17.26 12.46 -15.28
N LEU A 337 -17.14 13.28 -14.23
CA LEU A 337 -16.61 12.83 -12.94
C LEU A 337 -17.57 11.86 -12.23
N SER A 338 -18.88 12.04 -12.34
CA SER A 338 -19.86 11.10 -11.79
C SER A 338 -19.81 9.75 -12.52
N SER A 339 -19.67 9.75 -13.85
CA SER A 339 -19.48 8.53 -14.65
C SER A 339 -18.18 7.81 -14.27
N LEU A 340 -17.09 8.56 -14.09
CA LEU A 340 -15.81 8.02 -13.60
C LEU A 340 -15.97 7.39 -12.22
N CYS A 341 -16.66 8.04 -11.28
CA CYS A 341 -16.92 7.46 -9.95
C CYS A 341 -17.71 6.15 -10.04
N LEU A 342 -18.79 6.10 -10.83
CA LEU A 342 -19.59 4.89 -11.00
C LEU A 342 -18.78 3.74 -11.59
N LEU A 343 -17.95 4.05 -12.60
CA LEU A 343 -17.02 3.08 -13.19
C LEU A 343 -16.00 2.57 -12.16
N CYS A 344 -15.39 3.47 -11.39
CA CYS A 344 -14.44 3.09 -10.34
C CYS A 344 -15.09 2.25 -9.25
N VAL A 345 -16.34 2.53 -8.87
CA VAL A 345 -17.09 1.70 -7.90
C VAL A 345 -17.33 0.31 -8.47
N ALA A 346 -17.83 0.20 -9.71
CA ALA A 346 -18.07 -1.09 -10.35
C ALA A 346 -16.77 -1.91 -10.49
N LEU A 347 -15.70 -1.29 -10.96
CA LEU A 347 -14.38 -1.92 -11.08
C LEU A 347 -13.82 -2.33 -9.72
N SER A 348 -13.91 -1.44 -8.72
CA SER A 348 -13.47 -1.74 -7.36
C SER A 348 -14.20 -2.97 -6.84
N SER A 349 -15.53 -3.03 -6.91
CA SER A 349 -16.31 -4.19 -6.44
C SER A 349 -15.85 -5.52 -7.05
N VAL A 350 -15.58 -5.55 -8.36
CA VAL A 350 -15.09 -6.76 -9.04
C VAL A 350 -13.65 -7.10 -8.59
N VAL A 351 -12.79 -6.10 -8.44
CA VAL A 351 -11.41 -6.31 -7.94
C VAL A 351 -11.41 -6.79 -6.48
N VAL A 352 -12.28 -6.23 -5.62
CA VAL A 352 -12.43 -6.69 -4.23
C VAL A 352 -12.84 -8.15 -4.21
N TYR A 353 -13.81 -8.53 -5.04
CA TYR A 353 -14.26 -9.91 -5.13
C TYR A 353 -13.09 -10.85 -5.40
N TYR A 354 -12.30 -10.60 -6.45
CA TYR A 354 -11.14 -11.46 -6.76
C TYR A 354 -10.02 -11.40 -5.71
N SER A 355 -9.81 -10.24 -5.06
CA SER A 355 -8.80 -10.11 -4.00
C SER A 355 -9.21 -10.89 -2.74
N VAL A 356 -10.49 -10.91 -2.40
CA VAL A 356 -11.03 -11.70 -1.28
C VAL A 356 -11.03 -13.18 -1.64
N ASP A 357 -11.46 -13.52 -2.87
CA ASP A 357 -11.42 -14.90 -3.39
C ASP A 357 -10.00 -15.46 -3.31
N GLU A 358 -8.97 -14.73 -3.73
CA GLU A 358 -7.56 -15.14 -3.59
C GLU A 358 -7.11 -15.33 -2.13
N ILE A 359 -7.75 -14.68 -1.16
CA ILE A 359 -7.45 -14.87 0.27
C ILE A 359 -8.10 -16.14 0.79
N VAL A 360 -9.36 -16.40 0.43
CA VAL A 360 -10.20 -17.45 1.06
C VAL A 360 -10.34 -18.73 0.23
N ALA A 361 -9.99 -18.71 -1.06
CA ALA A 361 -10.22 -19.83 -1.96
C ALA A 361 -9.41 -21.07 -1.53
N PRO A 362 -10.03 -22.27 -1.54
CA PRO A 362 -9.32 -23.54 -1.32
C PRO A 362 -8.13 -23.68 -2.27
N GLY A 363 -6.97 -24.09 -1.75
CA GLY A 363 -5.71 -24.23 -2.51
C GLY A 363 -4.86 -22.96 -2.61
N THR A 364 -5.41 -21.79 -2.29
CA THR A 364 -4.61 -20.56 -2.16
C THR A 364 -4.47 -20.12 -0.71
N PHE A 365 -5.38 -20.53 0.18
CA PHE A 365 -5.35 -20.17 1.60
C PHE A 365 -4.02 -20.56 2.25
N GLN A 366 -3.32 -19.58 2.82
CA GLN A 366 -2.09 -19.83 3.57
C GLN A 366 -2.44 -19.98 5.05
N THR A 367 -1.93 -21.04 5.68
CA THR A 367 -2.15 -21.26 7.10
C THR A 367 -1.49 -20.14 7.91
N PRO A 368 -2.22 -19.53 8.87
CA PRO A 368 -1.64 -18.55 9.77
C PRO A 368 -0.38 -19.09 10.46
N CYS A 369 0.67 -18.29 10.49
CA CYS A 369 1.99 -18.67 11.00
C CYS A 369 1.94 -19.18 12.45
N TYR A 370 1.12 -18.56 13.31
CA TYR A 370 0.95 -18.98 14.71
C TYR A 370 0.24 -20.34 14.85
N LEU A 371 -0.58 -20.75 13.87
CA LEU A 371 -1.17 -22.10 13.85
C LEU A 371 -0.17 -23.13 13.34
N ARG A 372 0.69 -22.75 12.38
CA ARG A 372 1.73 -23.64 11.84
C ARG A 372 2.70 -24.14 12.91
N TRP A 373 2.98 -23.33 13.93
CA TRP A 373 3.78 -23.76 15.08
C TRP A 373 3.15 -24.91 15.88
N TRP A 374 1.82 -24.97 15.94
CA TRP A 374 1.08 -26.03 16.65
C TRP A 374 0.81 -27.25 15.77
N LEU A 375 0.58 -27.03 14.47
CA LEU A 375 0.24 -28.08 13.52
C LEU A 375 1.46 -28.82 12.94
N GLY A 376 2.68 -28.37 13.26
CA GLY A 376 3.94 -28.96 12.82
C GLY A 376 4.35 -28.59 11.38
N PRO A 377 5.63 -28.81 11.00
CA PRO A 377 6.12 -28.57 9.65
C PRO A 377 5.49 -29.60 8.68
N GLY A 378 4.39 -29.21 8.04
CA GLY A 378 3.66 -30.05 7.07
C GLY A 378 2.18 -29.69 6.93
N ALA A 379 1.59 -29.01 7.92
CA ALA A 379 0.18 -28.61 7.88
C ALA A 379 -0.15 -27.45 6.91
N GLY A 380 0.86 -26.97 6.16
CA GLY A 380 0.66 -26.01 5.06
C GLY A 380 0.01 -26.65 3.83
N ASP A 381 0.15 -27.97 3.67
CA ASP A 381 -0.44 -28.74 2.57
C ASP A 381 -1.72 -29.44 3.07
N LEU A 382 -2.79 -28.68 3.31
CA LEU A 382 -4.13 -29.30 3.44
C LEU A 382 -4.64 -29.91 2.11
N ASP A 383 -3.83 -29.87 1.05
CA ASP A 383 -4.13 -30.47 -0.26
C ASP A 383 -3.88 -31.99 -0.30
N GLY A 384 -3.26 -32.59 0.74
CA GLY A 384 -3.10 -34.04 0.84
C GLY A 384 -4.30 -34.81 1.42
N LEU A 385 -5.28 -34.12 2.02
CA LEU A 385 -6.43 -34.75 2.70
C LEU A 385 -7.64 -34.92 1.77
N ASN A 386 -7.40 -35.31 0.52
CA ASN A 386 -8.46 -35.71 -0.40
C ASN A 386 -8.39 -37.22 -0.71
N SER A 387 -8.25 -38.03 0.34
CA SER A 387 -8.59 -39.46 0.35
C SER A 387 -8.73 -39.91 1.81
N THR A 388 -9.98 -40.00 2.29
CA THR A 388 -10.40 -40.71 3.52
C THR A 388 -9.66 -40.33 4.81
N THR A 389 -10.07 -39.22 5.44
CA THR A 389 -10.07 -39.15 6.91
C THR A 389 -11.12 -38.14 7.34
N THR A 390 -12.22 -38.65 7.89
CA THR A 390 -13.28 -37.83 8.50
C THR A 390 -12.74 -37.09 9.71
N VAL A 391 -13.21 -35.86 9.90
CA VAL A 391 -12.90 -34.87 10.96
C VAL A 391 -13.12 -35.40 12.40
N THR A 392 -13.45 -36.67 12.58
CA THR A 392 -13.61 -37.35 13.87
C THR A 392 -12.31 -37.92 14.46
N ASP A 393 -11.24 -38.11 13.68
CA ASP A 393 -10.02 -38.78 14.19
C ASP A 393 -9.03 -37.87 14.94
N VAL A 394 -9.16 -36.54 14.83
CA VAL A 394 -8.26 -35.59 15.51
C VAL A 394 -8.65 -35.35 16.99
N LEU A 395 -9.82 -35.81 17.42
CA LEU A 395 -10.30 -35.64 18.80
C LEU A 395 -10.12 -36.86 19.71
N ASN A 396 -9.59 -37.97 19.21
CA ASN A 396 -9.41 -39.17 20.03
C ASN A 396 -7.98 -39.24 20.60
N VAL A 397 -7.70 -38.36 21.56
CA VAL A 397 -6.54 -38.50 22.45
C VAL A 397 -6.80 -39.70 23.36
N THR A 398 -6.31 -40.87 22.98
CA THR A 398 -6.21 -42.01 23.89
C THR A 398 -5.00 -41.83 24.80
N VAL A 399 -5.31 -41.70 26.09
CA VAL A 399 -4.37 -41.72 27.22
C VAL A 399 -3.52 -43.00 27.15
N PRO A 400 -2.19 -42.94 27.34
CA PRO A 400 -1.37 -44.14 27.41
C PRO A 400 -1.66 -44.85 28.74
N SER A 401 -2.11 -46.10 28.67
CA SER A 401 -2.06 -47.05 29.78
C SER A 401 -0.93 -48.02 29.53
N ASP A 402 -0.20 -48.31 30.61
CA ASP A 402 1.06 -49.05 30.68
C ASP A 402 1.09 -50.37 29.90
N MET A 403 2.24 -50.64 29.26
CA MET A 403 2.96 -51.93 29.31
C MET A 403 4.36 -51.83 28.74
#